data_AF-A0AAD4TGV1-F1
#
_entry.id   AF-A0AAD4TGV1-F1
#
_cell.length_a   1.000
_cell.length_b   1.000
_cell.length_c   1.000
_cell.angle_alpha   90.00
_cell.angle_beta   90.00
_cell.angle_gamma   90.00
#
_symmetry.space_group_name_H-M   'P 1'
#
loop_
_entity.id
_entity.type
_entity.pdbx_description
1 polymer ?
#
loop_
_entity_poly.entity_id
_entity_poly.type
_entity_poly.pdbx_seq_one_letter_code
_entity_poly.pdbx_strand_id
1 'polypeptide(L)'
;IKEAKLLYEGIEGSSFKYEHCWEIMKASPKWCSLQLGKPSSKKAKINDKSSVDTLGNEEEKRNVGGLGTEYDNDDDRRLGRKSSKENKKRMNDQKAVVDMLCSFQSTLEKQHCESRQSLEMRERMISRDLELKERSCKLKEEADKRKAKDETTREQERIMNTDMNNLQPILRAAYEKMQDQIMKEWEKEGLFGDGLEN
;
A
#
# COMPACT_ATOMS: atom_id res chain seq x y z
N ILE A 1 -4.90 0.44 -22.02
CA ILE A 1 -4.82 1.89 -21.69
C ILE A 1 -3.84 2.65 -22.58
N LYS A 2 -2.66 2.09 -22.94
CA LYS A 2 -1.67 2.80 -23.78
C LYS A 2 -2.24 3.27 -25.13
N GLU A 3 -2.96 2.39 -25.82
CA GLU A 3 -3.63 2.71 -27.09
C GLU A 3 -4.71 3.80 -26.94
N ALA A 4 -5.52 3.72 -25.88
CA ALA A 4 -6.54 4.74 -25.57
C ALA A 4 -5.92 6.12 -25.26
N LYS A 5 -4.73 6.17 -24.65
CA LYS A 5 -4.00 7.41 -24.40
C LYS A 5 -3.49 8.05 -25.69
N LEU A 6 -2.98 7.24 -26.63
CA LEU A 6 -2.53 7.73 -27.94
C LEU A 6 -3.69 8.32 -28.74
N LEU A 7 -4.87 7.69 -28.69
CA LEU A 7 -6.09 8.24 -29.31
C LEU A 7 -6.54 9.54 -28.65
N TYR A 8 -6.50 9.62 -27.32
CA TYR A 8 -6.85 10.84 -26.58
C TYR A 8 -5.93 12.01 -26.93
N GLU A 9 -4.62 11.77 -26.97
CA GLU A 9 -3.63 12.78 -27.34
C GLU A 9 -3.80 13.25 -28.80
N GLY A 10 -4.20 12.34 -29.70
CA GLY A 10 -4.54 12.69 -31.08
C GLY A 10 -5.82 13.54 -31.23
N ILE A 11 -6.76 13.46 -30.29
CA ILE A 11 -8.03 14.21 -30.33
C ILE A 11 -7.93 15.52 -29.55
N GLU A 12 -7.32 15.51 -28.37
CA GLU A 12 -7.28 16.65 -27.46
C GLU A 12 -5.96 17.43 -27.49
N GLY A 13 -4.94 16.91 -28.17
CA GLY A 13 -3.61 17.54 -28.28
C GLY A 13 -2.85 17.59 -26.95
N SER A 14 -3.33 16.92 -25.91
CA SER A 14 -2.76 16.92 -24.58
C SER A 14 -2.74 15.53 -23.96
N SER A 15 -1.78 15.30 -23.07
CA SER A 15 -1.67 14.02 -22.37
C SER A 15 -2.79 13.87 -21.34
N PHE A 16 -3.28 12.64 -21.17
CA PHE A 16 -4.35 12.34 -20.23
C PHE A 16 -3.95 12.63 -18.78
N LYS A 17 -4.61 13.62 -18.15
CA LYS A 17 -4.22 14.19 -16.85
C LYS A 17 -4.67 13.37 -15.64
N TYR A 18 -5.64 12.46 -15.81
CA TYR A 18 -6.29 11.73 -14.70
C TYR A 18 -5.87 10.26 -14.63
N GLU A 19 -4.62 9.96 -14.99
CA GLU A 19 -4.10 8.59 -14.96
C GLU A 19 -4.22 7.97 -13.57
N HIS A 20 -3.85 8.70 -12.52
CA HIS A 20 -3.95 8.21 -11.15
C HIS A 20 -5.40 7.90 -10.74
N CYS A 21 -6.36 8.76 -11.12
CA CYS A 21 -7.77 8.55 -10.82
C CYS A 21 -8.34 7.34 -11.57
N TRP A 22 -7.90 7.10 -12.81
CA TRP A 22 -8.29 5.92 -13.58
C TRP A 22 -7.79 4.61 -12.95
N GLU A 23 -6.55 4.60 -12.47
CA GLU A 23 -5.97 3.44 -11.78
C GLU A 23 -6.74 3.08 -10.50
N ILE A 24 -7.21 4.09 -9.77
CA ILE A 24 -8.09 3.89 -8.60
C ILE A 24 -9.47 3.38 -9.03
N MET A 25 -10.04 3.97 -10.08
CA MET A 25 -11.39 3.66 -10.54
C MET A 25 -11.52 2.22 -11.04
N LYS A 26 -10.54 1.73 -11.81
CA LYS A 26 -10.55 0.36 -12.34
C LYS A 26 -10.34 -0.71 -11.25
N ALA A 27 -9.69 -0.35 -10.14
CA ALA A 27 -9.49 -1.24 -9.00
C ALA A 27 -10.73 -1.29 -8.08
N SER A 28 -11.68 -0.38 -8.28
CA SER A 28 -12.90 -0.34 -7.47
C SER A 28 -13.83 -1.52 -7.81
N PRO A 29 -14.31 -2.29 -6.82
CA PRO A 29 -15.15 -3.47 -7.03
C PRO A 29 -16.41 -3.21 -7.85
N LYS A 30 -16.95 -1.97 -7.79
CA LYS A 30 -18.15 -1.55 -8.51
C LYS A 30 -18.00 -1.55 -10.05
N TRP A 31 -16.76 -1.53 -10.56
CA TRP A 31 -16.46 -1.54 -11.99
C TRP A 31 -15.81 -2.85 -12.46
N CYS A 32 -15.48 -3.76 -11.53
CA CYS A 32 -15.00 -5.11 -11.83
C CYS A 32 -16.17 -6.03 -12.21
N SER A 33 -16.81 -5.75 -13.35
CA SER A 33 -18.03 -6.42 -13.83
C SER A 33 -17.86 -7.91 -14.22
N LEU A 34 -16.71 -8.53 -13.96
CA LEU A 34 -16.50 -9.97 -14.15
C LEU A 34 -17.35 -10.85 -13.22
N GLN A 35 -18.08 -10.26 -12.25
CA GLN A 35 -19.04 -10.98 -11.40
C GLN A 35 -20.53 -10.70 -11.69
N LEU A 36 -20.86 -9.78 -12.61
CA LEU A 36 -22.26 -9.43 -12.93
C LEU A 36 -22.88 -10.26 -14.07
N GLY A 37 -22.16 -11.28 -14.57
CA GLY A 37 -22.54 -12.09 -15.74
C GLY A 37 -23.09 -13.49 -15.45
N LYS A 38 -23.83 -13.72 -14.36
CA LYS A 38 -24.63 -14.95 -14.21
C LYS A 38 -26.09 -14.59 -13.92
N PRO A 39 -27.04 -14.77 -14.86
CA PRO A 39 -28.44 -14.63 -14.54
C PRO A 39 -28.85 -15.77 -13.60
N SER A 40 -29.09 -15.45 -12.33
CA SER A 40 -29.75 -16.34 -11.38
C SER A 40 -31.24 -16.42 -11.74
N SER A 41 -31.58 -17.35 -12.63
CA SER A 41 -32.96 -17.71 -12.91
C SER A 41 -33.52 -18.47 -11.72
N LYS A 42 -34.32 -17.80 -10.87
CA LYS A 42 -35.53 -18.32 -10.20
C LYS A 42 -36.10 -17.25 -9.27
N LYS A 43 -36.99 -16.42 -9.81
CA LYS A 43 -38.05 -15.79 -9.00
C LYS A 43 -39.03 -16.89 -8.59
N ALA A 44 -39.01 -17.30 -7.33
CA ALA A 44 -40.11 -18.00 -6.70
C ALA A 44 -40.95 -16.98 -5.92
N LYS A 45 -42.26 -17.02 -6.16
CA LYS A 45 -43.28 -16.10 -5.63
C LYS A 45 -43.26 -16.01 -4.11
N ILE A 46 -43.29 -14.78 -3.60
CA ILE A 46 -43.72 -14.46 -2.23
C ILE A 46 -45.24 -14.70 -2.20
N ASN A 47 -45.69 -15.70 -1.44
CA ASN A 47 -47.08 -15.79 -1.00
C ASN A 47 -47.13 -15.31 0.44
N ASP A 48 -47.61 -14.08 0.56
CA ASP A 48 -48.11 -13.43 1.76
C ASP A 48 -49.21 -14.30 2.40
N LYS A 49 -49.19 -14.49 3.73
CA LYS A 49 -50.32 -14.49 4.70
C LYS A 49 -49.78 -14.78 6.09
N SER A 50 -49.58 -13.72 6.86
CA SER A 50 -49.37 -13.74 8.30
C SER A 50 -50.65 -14.11 9.06
N SER A 51 -50.42 -14.78 10.19
CA SER A 51 -51.34 -15.09 11.29
C SER A 51 -52.10 -13.88 11.84
N VAL A 52 -53.35 -14.07 12.27
CA VAL A 52 -53.90 -13.52 13.52
C VAL A 52 -55.23 -14.20 13.90
N ASP A 53 -55.33 -14.51 15.20
CA ASP A 53 -56.38 -15.21 15.95
C ASP A 53 -57.78 -14.55 15.92
N THR A 54 -58.82 -15.28 16.36
CA THR A 54 -59.79 -14.85 17.41
C THR A 54 -61.01 -15.79 17.54
N LEU A 55 -61.12 -16.40 18.74
CA LEU A 55 -62.27 -16.80 19.57
C LEU A 55 -63.39 -17.74 19.05
N GLY A 56 -63.74 -18.71 19.90
CA GLY A 56 -64.99 -19.47 19.83
C GLY A 56 -64.99 -20.71 20.72
N ASN A 57 -64.97 -20.53 22.05
CA ASN A 57 -65.18 -21.58 23.04
C ASN A 57 -66.68 -21.75 23.28
N GLU A 58 -67.27 -22.88 22.89
CA GLU A 58 -68.56 -23.34 23.44
C GLU A 58 -68.50 -24.86 23.63
N GLU A 59 -68.51 -25.26 24.90
CA GLU A 59 -68.79 -26.61 25.36
C GLU A 59 -70.26 -26.94 25.10
N GLU A 60 -70.58 -28.13 24.57
CA GLU A 60 -71.75 -28.89 25.02
C GLU A 60 -71.70 -30.38 24.62
N LYS A 61 -71.46 -31.22 25.64
CA LYS A 61 -72.10 -32.52 25.95
C LYS A 61 -72.40 -33.52 24.81
N ARG A 62 -71.74 -34.70 24.84
CA ARG A 62 -72.30 -35.95 25.42
C ARG A 62 -71.38 -37.18 25.23
N ASN A 63 -71.33 -37.93 26.32
CA ASN A 63 -70.71 -39.23 26.62
C ASN A 63 -71.20 -40.40 25.76
N VAL A 64 -70.28 -41.27 25.30
CA VAL A 64 -70.22 -42.77 25.37
C VAL A 64 -68.78 -43.11 24.92
N GLY A 65 -67.87 -43.81 25.61
CA GLY A 65 -67.93 -44.91 26.56
C GLY A 65 -66.96 -45.99 26.05
N GLY A 66 -65.88 -46.31 26.77
CA GLY A 66 -64.96 -47.38 26.39
C GLY A 66 -63.68 -47.45 27.23
N LEU A 67 -63.69 -48.34 28.22
CA LEU A 67 -62.69 -48.60 29.26
C LEU A 67 -61.41 -49.32 28.79
N GLY A 68 -60.31 -49.11 29.52
CA GLY A 68 -59.19 -50.07 29.73
C GLY A 68 -58.08 -50.02 28.66
N THR A 69 -56.78 -50.12 28.96
CA THR A 69 -56.11 -50.80 30.08
C THR A 69 -54.66 -50.29 30.15
N GLU A 70 -54.12 -50.18 31.36
CA GLU A 70 -52.71 -49.95 31.66
C GLU A 70 -51.82 -51.06 31.08
N TYR A 71 -50.74 -50.70 30.38
CA TYR A 71 -49.56 -51.53 30.28
C TYR A 71 -48.31 -50.66 30.34
N ASP A 72 -47.61 -50.82 31.46
CA ASP A 72 -46.18 -50.61 31.64
C ASP A 72 -45.39 -51.19 30.45
N ASN A 73 -44.49 -50.39 29.87
CA ASN A 73 -43.41 -50.82 28.98
C ASN A 73 -42.34 -49.73 29.03
N ASP A 74 -41.45 -49.87 30.01
CA ASP A 74 -40.11 -49.32 30.01
C ASP A 74 -39.26 -50.19 29.05
N ASP A 75 -39.14 -49.80 27.78
CA ASP A 75 -38.01 -50.22 26.93
C ASP A 75 -37.89 -49.38 25.64
N ASP A 76 -36.77 -48.67 25.53
CA ASP A 76 -36.13 -48.11 24.32
C ASP A 76 -37.00 -47.99 23.04
N ARG A 77 -37.77 -46.90 22.91
CA ARG A 77 -38.11 -46.39 21.58
C ARG A 77 -36.84 -45.87 20.92
N ARG A 78 -36.09 -46.77 20.28
CA ARG A 78 -34.99 -46.45 19.35
C ARG A 78 -35.44 -45.31 18.46
N LEU A 79 -34.83 -44.14 18.63
CA LEU A 79 -35.04 -42.95 17.79
C LEU A 79 -35.09 -43.42 16.33
N GLY A 80 -36.27 -43.30 15.73
CA GLY A 80 -36.58 -44.03 14.50
C GLY A 80 -35.60 -43.73 13.36
N ARG A 81 -35.51 -44.64 12.39
CA ARG A 81 -34.65 -44.54 11.18
C ARG A 81 -34.67 -43.18 10.48
N LYS A 82 -35.72 -42.36 10.67
CA LYS A 82 -35.82 -40.97 10.17
C LYS A 82 -34.88 -40.00 10.90
N SER A 83 -34.77 -40.09 12.23
CA SER A 83 -33.88 -39.23 13.04
C SER A 83 -32.39 -39.50 12.76
N SER A 84 -32.00 -40.77 12.62
CA SER A 84 -30.61 -41.13 12.28
C SER A 84 -30.19 -40.59 10.89
N LYS A 85 -31.08 -40.63 9.89
CA LYS A 85 -30.82 -40.04 8.56
C LYS A 85 -30.73 -38.51 8.60
N GLU A 86 -31.61 -37.85 9.33
CA GLU A 86 -31.59 -36.40 9.55
C GLU A 86 -30.27 -35.97 10.23
N ASN A 87 -29.84 -36.71 11.26
CA ASN A 87 -28.59 -36.42 11.96
C ASN A 87 -27.37 -36.57 11.05
N LYS A 88 -27.34 -37.60 10.18
CA LYS A 88 -26.24 -37.78 9.22
C LYS A 88 -26.17 -36.64 8.19
N LYS A 89 -27.31 -36.09 7.76
CA LYS A 89 -27.36 -34.89 6.91
C LYS A 89 -26.84 -33.66 7.66
N ARG A 90 -27.32 -33.42 8.89
CA ARG A 90 -26.86 -32.30 9.73
C ARG A 90 -25.36 -32.32 9.98
N MET A 91 -24.78 -33.49 10.26
CA MET A 91 -23.33 -33.64 10.43
C MET A 91 -22.56 -33.35 9.13
N ASN A 92 -23.11 -33.71 7.97
CA ASN A 92 -22.52 -33.39 6.67
C ASN A 92 -22.56 -31.89 6.38
N ASP A 93 -23.70 -31.23 6.65
CA ASP A 93 -23.87 -29.78 6.49
C ASP A 93 -22.93 -29.01 7.43
N GLN A 94 -22.80 -29.45 8.68
CA GLN A 94 -21.83 -28.87 9.63
C GLN A 94 -20.40 -29.03 9.15
N LYS A 95 -20.03 -30.20 8.61
CA LYS A 95 -18.71 -30.40 8.02
C LYS A 95 -18.48 -29.44 6.85
N ALA A 96 -19.47 -29.26 5.98
CA ALA A 96 -19.36 -28.31 4.86
C ALA A 96 -19.18 -26.85 5.32
N VAL A 97 -19.87 -26.45 6.40
CA VAL A 97 -19.70 -25.12 7.00
C VAL A 97 -18.31 -24.95 7.60
N VAL A 98 -17.80 -25.96 8.31
CA VAL A 98 -16.44 -25.92 8.87
C VAL A 98 -15.40 -25.84 7.75
N ASP A 99 -15.53 -26.65 6.70
CA ASP A 99 -14.63 -26.62 5.54
C ASP A 99 -14.64 -25.22 4.87
N MET A 100 -15.81 -24.59 4.74
CA MET A 100 -15.94 -23.23 4.23
C MET A 100 -15.23 -22.21 5.13
N LEU A 101 -15.44 -22.26 6.45
CA LEU A 101 -14.79 -21.35 7.41
C LEU A 101 -13.27 -21.50 7.40
N CYS A 102 -12.76 -22.73 7.34
CA CYS A 102 -11.32 -22.99 7.21
C CYS A 102 -10.76 -22.39 5.91
N SER A 103 -11.49 -22.49 4.80
CA SER A 103 -11.07 -21.90 3.52
C SER A 103 -11.03 -20.36 3.56
N PHE A 104 -11.99 -19.74 4.24
CA PHE A 104 -12.00 -18.29 4.46
C PHE A 104 -10.85 -17.86 5.35
N GLN A 105 -10.61 -18.56 6.46
CA GLN A 105 -9.50 -18.27 7.36
C GLN A 105 -8.16 -18.36 6.62
N SER A 106 -7.92 -19.43 5.87
CA SER A 106 -6.70 -19.60 5.06
C SER A 106 -6.53 -18.48 4.03
N THR A 107 -7.63 -18.02 3.41
CA THR A 107 -7.59 -16.89 2.46
C THR A 107 -7.20 -15.59 3.15
N LEU A 108 -7.76 -15.29 4.33
CA LEU A 108 -7.43 -14.09 5.10
C LEU A 108 -5.98 -14.10 5.59
N GLU A 109 -5.50 -15.25 6.08
CA GLU A 109 -4.10 -15.42 6.49
C GLU A 109 -3.15 -15.16 5.32
N LYS A 110 -3.48 -15.67 4.12
CA LYS A 110 -2.70 -15.41 2.91
C LYS A 110 -2.69 -13.93 2.55
N GLN A 111 -3.85 -13.25 2.56
CA GLN A 111 -3.93 -11.81 2.31
C GLN A 111 -3.12 -11.00 3.33
N HIS A 112 -3.16 -11.37 4.61
CA HIS A 112 -2.38 -10.70 5.64
C HIS A 112 -0.89 -10.89 5.42
N CYS A 113 -0.46 -12.10 5.05
CA CYS A 113 0.94 -12.38 4.72
C CYS A 113 1.41 -11.58 3.51
N GLU A 114 0.62 -11.55 2.42
CA GLU A 114 0.90 -10.76 1.22
C GLU A 114 0.97 -9.26 1.52
N SER A 115 0.03 -8.75 2.32
CA SER A 115 0.01 -7.34 2.75
C SER A 115 1.26 -6.98 3.55
N ARG A 116 1.63 -7.82 4.52
CA ARG A 116 2.86 -7.64 5.31
C ARG A 116 4.10 -7.64 4.43
N GLN A 117 4.23 -8.62 3.52
CA GLN A 117 5.36 -8.70 2.61
C GLN A 117 5.43 -7.49 1.66
N SER A 118 4.28 -7.00 1.19
CA SER A 118 4.20 -5.80 0.35
C SER A 118 4.68 -4.55 1.09
N LEU A 119 4.29 -4.39 2.36
CA LEU A 119 4.76 -3.30 3.22
C LEU A 119 6.27 -3.37 3.46
N GLU A 120 6.80 -4.54 3.82
CA GLU A 120 8.24 -4.75 4.03
C GLU A 120 9.05 -4.50 2.74
N MET A 121 8.51 -4.87 1.58
CA MET A 121 9.16 -4.59 0.30
C MET A 121 9.14 -3.08 0.00
N ARG A 122 8.02 -2.40 0.25
CA ARG A 122 7.91 -0.95 0.07
C ARG A 122 8.88 -0.20 0.99
N GLU A 123 8.97 -0.58 2.25
CA GLU A 123 9.90 0.02 3.21
C GLU A 123 11.35 -0.15 2.76
N ARG A 124 11.74 -1.36 2.35
CA ARG A 124 13.09 -1.61 1.80
C ARG A 124 13.39 -0.77 0.55
N MET A 125 12.41 -0.59 -0.33
CA MET A 125 12.57 0.28 -1.50
C MET A 125 12.77 1.74 -1.08
N ILE A 126 11.95 2.26 -0.17
CA ILE A 126 12.06 3.64 0.33
C ILE A 126 13.43 3.85 1.00
N SER A 127 13.87 2.92 1.86
CA SER A 127 15.17 3.01 2.53
C SER A 127 16.34 3.06 1.54
N ARG A 128 16.30 2.20 0.50
CA ARG A 128 17.33 2.21 -0.56
C ARG A 128 17.30 3.51 -1.36
N ASP A 129 16.12 4.00 -1.71
CA ASP A 129 15.98 5.23 -2.49
C ASP A 129 16.49 6.45 -1.71
N LEU A 130 16.22 6.51 -0.41
CA LEU A 130 16.75 7.55 0.48
C LEU A 130 18.28 7.48 0.57
N GLU A 131 18.85 6.29 0.74
CA GLU A 131 20.31 6.11 0.78
C GLU A 131 20.98 6.54 -0.54
N LEU A 132 20.41 6.16 -1.68
CA LEU A 132 20.91 6.58 -2.99
C LEU A 132 20.83 8.10 -3.18
N LYS A 133 19.72 8.71 -2.74
CA LYS A 133 19.53 10.16 -2.80
C LYS A 133 20.52 10.89 -1.90
N GLU A 134 20.75 10.40 -0.70
CA GLU A 134 21.74 10.96 0.23
C GLU A 134 23.15 10.90 -0.36
N ARG A 135 23.56 9.75 -0.90
CA ARG A 135 24.86 9.60 -1.58
C ARG A 135 25.00 10.55 -2.77
N SER A 136 23.95 10.70 -3.57
CA SER A 136 23.93 11.63 -4.71
C SER A 136 24.06 13.09 -4.26
N CYS A 137 23.33 13.49 -3.20
CA CYS A 137 23.46 14.81 -2.62
C CYS A 137 24.87 15.09 -2.10
N LYS A 138 25.47 14.15 -1.35
CA LYS A 138 26.84 14.27 -0.85
C LYS A 138 27.87 14.42 -1.98
N LEU A 139 27.77 13.60 -3.02
CA LEU A 139 28.66 13.69 -4.18
C LEU A 139 28.53 15.04 -4.90
N LYS A 140 27.30 15.54 -5.04
CA LYS A 140 27.05 16.85 -5.64
C LYS A 140 27.64 17.98 -4.79
N GLU A 141 27.41 17.95 -3.48
CA GLU A 141 27.95 18.94 -2.54
C GLU A 141 29.49 18.97 -2.57
N GLU A 142 30.14 17.81 -2.53
CA GLU A 142 31.60 17.72 -2.61
C GLU A 142 32.15 18.18 -3.97
N ALA A 143 31.44 17.89 -5.06
CA ALA A 143 31.81 18.41 -6.38
C ALA A 143 31.68 19.93 -6.45
N ASP A 144 30.62 20.51 -5.87
CA ASP A 144 30.41 21.96 -5.85
C ASP A 144 31.44 22.65 -4.94
N LYS A 145 31.80 22.07 -3.79
CA LYS A 145 32.90 22.55 -2.93
C LYS A 145 34.23 22.53 -3.65
N ARG A 146 34.55 21.45 -4.39
CA ARG A 146 35.79 21.36 -5.17
C ARG A 146 35.82 22.43 -6.26
N LYS A 147 34.74 22.62 -7.00
CA LYS A 147 34.65 23.67 -8.02
C LYS A 147 34.83 25.07 -7.43
N ALA A 148 34.20 25.35 -6.28
CA ALA A 148 34.36 26.63 -5.61
C ALA A 148 35.82 26.85 -5.17
N LYS A 149 36.49 25.82 -4.63
CA LYS A 149 37.91 25.88 -4.29
C LYS A 149 38.78 26.12 -5.52
N ASP A 150 38.58 25.35 -6.59
CA ASP A 150 39.31 25.51 -7.84
C ASP A 150 39.13 26.92 -8.44
N GLU A 151 37.93 27.49 -8.35
CA GLU A 151 37.66 28.86 -8.81
C GLU A 151 38.36 29.90 -7.94
N THR A 152 38.34 29.73 -6.60
CA THR A 152 39.10 30.60 -5.70
C THR A 152 40.61 30.53 -5.97
N THR A 153 41.18 29.34 -6.16
CA THR A 153 42.60 29.17 -6.49
C THR A 153 42.94 29.84 -7.81
N ARG A 154 42.11 29.68 -8.85
CA ARG A 154 42.31 30.36 -10.14
C ARG A 154 42.26 31.89 -10.03
N GLU A 155 41.39 32.43 -9.19
CA GLU A 155 41.34 33.87 -8.93
C GLU A 155 42.59 34.33 -8.19
N GLN A 156 43.00 33.60 -7.14
CA GLN A 156 44.22 33.88 -6.38
C GLN A 156 45.46 33.86 -7.27
N GLU A 157 45.60 32.85 -8.15
CA GLU A 157 46.67 32.77 -9.14
C GLU A 157 46.64 33.96 -10.11
N ARG A 158 45.45 34.41 -10.54
CA ARG A 158 45.32 35.59 -11.41
C ARG A 158 45.79 36.86 -10.70
N ILE A 159 45.41 37.05 -9.44
CA ILE A 159 45.83 38.18 -8.60
C ILE A 159 47.34 38.16 -8.37
N MET A 160 47.90 36.98 -8.08
CA MET A 160 49.34 36.83 -7.83
C MET A 160 50.18 37.07 -9.10
N ASN A 161 49.67 36.68 -10.27
CA ASN A 161 50.36 36.86 -11.56
C ASN A 161 50.12 38.23 -12.22
N THR A 162 49.41 39.15 -11.58
CA THR A 162 49.16 40.48 -12.13
C THR A 162 50.42 41.36 -11.99
N ASP A 163 50.88 41.97 -13.10
CA ASP A 163 52.04 42.87 -13.08
C ASP A 163 51.71 44.23 -12.44
N MET A 164 52.40 44.53 -11.34
CA MET A 164 52.17 45.67 -10.48
C MET A 164 52.76 46.98 -11.02
N ASN A 165 53.74 46.88 -11.93
CA ASN A 165 54.41 48.06 -12.51
C ASN A 165 53.51 48.83 -13.47
N ASN A 166 52.51 48.16 -14.05
CA ASN A 166 51.59 48.71 -15.03
C ASN A 166 50.31 49.33 -14.41
N LEU A 167 50.15 49.26 -13.09
CA LEU A 167 48.97 49.75 -12.37
C LEU A 167 49.20 51.12 -11.72
N GLN A 168 48.12 51.90 -11.60
CA GLN A 168 48.12 53.17 -10.86
C GLN A 168 48.48 52.94 -9.38
N PRO A 169 49.16 53.88 -8.70
CA PRO A 169 49.67 53.68 -7.34
C PRO A 169 48.62 53.24 -6.31
N ILE A 170 47.40 53.76 -6.40
CA ILE A 170 46.30 53.39 -5.50
C ILE A 170 45.87 51.93 -5.72
N LEU A 171 45.79 51.52 -6.98
CA LEU A 171 45.39 50.16 -7.35
C LEU A 171 46.49 49.15 -7.03
N ARG A 172 47.76 49.55 -7.19
CA ARG A 172 48.93 48.77 -6.79
C ARG A 172 48.89 48.42 -5.29
N ALA A 173 48.69 49.42 -4.42
CA ALA A 173 48.62 49.19 -2.98
C ALA A 173 47.46 48.23 -2.60
N ALA A 174 46.34 48.28 -3.33
CA ALA A 174 45.22 47.35 -3.12
C ALA A 174 45.57 45.91 -3.52
N TYR A 175 46.19 45.70 -4.67
CA TYR A 175 46.61 44.38 -5.14
C TYR A 175 47.74 43.79 -4.28
N GLU A 176 48.72 44.59 -3.83
CA GLU A 176 49.77 44.16 -2.89
C GLU A 176 49.15 43.59 -1.61
N LYS A 177 48.16 44.31 -1.05
CA LYS A 177 47.44 43.84 0.13
C LYS A 177 46.70 42.52 -0.11
N MET A 178 46.12 42.34 -1.29
CA MET A 178 45.44 41.08 -1.65
C MET A 178 46.43 39.94 -1.83
N GLN A 179 47.59 40.17 -2.45
CA GLN A 179 48.66 39.18 -2.59
C GLN A 179 49.21 38.75 -1.23
N ASP A 180 49.47 39.69 -0.32
CA ASP A 180 49.89 39.39 1.06
C ASP A 180 48.88 38.54 1.83
N GLN A 181 47.59 38.79 1.62
CA GLN A 181 46.53 38.00 2.23
C GLN A 181 46.52 36.57 1.66
N ILE A 182 46.65 36.42 0.35
CA ILE A 182 46.71 35.11 -0.32
C ILE A 182 47.93 34.32 0.17
N MET A 183 49.10 34.95 0.27
CA MET A 183 50.30 34.32 0.80
C MET A 183 50.08 33.77 2.21
N LYS A 184 49.48 34.56 3.11
CA LYS A 184 49.15 34.11 4.49
C LYS A 184 48.14 32.97 4.51
N GLU A 185 47.15 32.98 3.60
CA GLU A 185 46.19 31.88 3.48
C GLU A 185 46.89 30.59 3.02
N TRP A 186 47.79 30.66 2.04
CA TRP A 186 48.58 29.51 1.56
C TRP A 186 49.58 28.98 2.59
N GLU A 187 50.22 29.86 3.37
CA GLU A 187 51.06 29.48 4.51
C GLU A 187 50.25 28.71 5.56
N LYS A 188 49.04 29.19 5.87
CA LYS A 188 48.15 28.54 6.84
C LYS A 188 47.62 27.19 6.37
N GLU A 189 47.41 27.03 5.06
CA GLU A 189 46.97 25.77 4.45
C GLU A 189 48.09 24.74 4.26
N GLY A 190 49.35 25.09 4.56
CA GLY A 190 50.50 24.21 4.42
C GLY A 190 50.86 23.92 2.95
N LEU A 191 50.49 24.81 2.03
CA LEU A 191 50.80 24.68 0.60
C LEU A 191 52.29 24.96 0.29
N PHE A 192 52.98 25.67 1.18
CA PHE A 192 54.43 25.71 1.21
C PHE A 192 54.89 24.51 2.06
N GLY A 193 55.14 23.38 1.40
CA GLY A 193 55.52 22.15 2.08
C GLY A 193 56.59 22.39 3.13
N ASP A 194 56.40 21.80 4.31
CA ASP A 194 57.40 21.79 5.38
C ASP A 194 58.74 21.41 4.75
N GLY A 195 59.70 22.31 4.91
CA GLY A 195 60.96 22.28 4.21
C GLY A 195 61.71 20.96 4.40
N LEU A 196 62.46 20.61 3.35
CA LEU A 196 63.67 19.82 3.43
C LEU A 196 64.50 20.29 4.64
N GLU A 197 64.39 19.60 5.77
CA GLU A 197 65.43 19.63 6.80
C GLU A 197 66.59 18.77 6.30
N ASN A 198 67.71 19.46 5.99
CA ASN A 198 69.04 18.88 5.79
C ASN A 198 69.63 18.38 7.12
#